data_AF-H2ZPC4-F1
#
_entry.id   AF-H2ZPC4-F1
#
_cell.length_a   1.000
_cell.length_b   1.000
_cell.length_c   1.000
_cell.angle_alpha   90.00
_cell.angle_beta   90.00
_cell.angle_gamma   90.00
#
_symmetry.space_group_name_H-M   'P 1'
#
loop_
_entity.id
_entity.type
_entity.pdbx_description
1 polymer ?
#
loop_
_entity_poly.entity_id
_entity_poly.type
_entity_poly.pdbx_seq_one_letter_code
_entity_poly.pdbx_strand_id
1 'polypeptide(L)'
;MEFSPTLGLICHGIDQENGRCSDYRVRYLCRRGDEFAIGPTQSSDTSQWTEWINRDSNTGTVGDTEYLYRARGTPGLCRRPLAIEARTVDGKVPSSETGDVVRLSVRRGFICLHRDQPNGRKCRDYEVRYKCPGVSGGVTSSSGVTAGSTISKRVSRQARFMCYTYGLCCT
;
A
#
# COMPACT_ATOMS: atom_id res chain seq x y z
N MET A 1 -20.58 -5.29 -6.78
CA MET A 1 -19.25 -5.96 -6.80
C MET A 1 -18.29 -5.16 -7.66
N GLU A 2 -17.08 -4.87 -7.17
CA GLU A 2 -16.03 -4.16 -7.90
C GLU A 2 -14.81 -5.07 -8.04
N PHE A 3 -14.30 -5.23 -9.26
CA PHE A 3 -13.09 -6.00 -9.52
C PHE A 3 -12.08 -5.14 -10.28
N SER A 4 -10.85 -5.10 -9.79
CA SER A 4 -9.77 -4.36 -10.44
C SER A 4 -8.42 -5.00 -10.13
N PRO A 5 -7.48 -5.04 -11.08
CA PRO A 5 -6.11 -5.49 -10.82
C PRO A 5 -5.39 -4.68 -9.73
N THR A 6 -5.87 -3.47 -9.42
CA THR A 6 -5.23 -2.57 -8.43
C THR A 6 -5.96 -2.47 -7.10
N LEU A 7 -7.25 -2.83 -7.07
CA LEU A 7 -8.07 -2.80 -5.87
C LEU A 7 -8.41 -4.20 -5.35
N GLY A 8 -8.23 -5.23 -6.17
CA GLY A 8 -8.65 -6.59 -5.89
C GLY A 8 -10.14 -6.79 -6.18
N LEU A 9 -10.75 -7.75 -5.48
CA LEU A 9 -12.20 -7.96 -5.48
C LEU A 9 -12.79 -7.31 -4.22
N ILE A 10 -13.66 -6.33 -4.42
CA ILE A 10 -14.43 -5.71 -3.36
C ILE A 10 -15.89 -6.17 -3.51
N CYS A 11 -16.37 -6.85 -2.48
CA CYS A 11 -17.78 -7.15 -2.35
C CYS A 11 -18.41 -6.23 -1.30
N HIS A 12 -19.45 -5.52 -1.70
CA HIS A 12 -20.31 -4.77 -0.80
C HIS A 12 -21.55 -5.62 -0.53
N GLY A 13 -21.74 -6.06 0.71
CA GLY A 13 -22.88 -6.92 1.07
C GLY A 13 -24.25 -6.31 0.69
N ILE A 14 -24.37 -4.98 0.73
CA ILE A 14 -25.57 -4.25 0.31
C ILE A 14 -25.92 -4.43 -1.17
N ASP A 15 -24.93 -4.77 -2.01
CA ASP A 15 -25.13 -5.01 -3.43
C ASP A 15 -25.46 -6.49 -3.73
N GLN A 16 -25.69 -7.33 -2.73
CA GLN A 16 -25.92 -8.77 -2.87
C GLN A 16 -27.35 -9.13 -2.46
N GLU A 17 -28.00 -10.03 -3.21
CA GLU A 17 -29.39 -10.44 -2.95
C GLU A 17 -29.62 -11.00 -1.54
N ASN A 18 -28.61 -11.67 -0.98
CA ASN A 18 -28.64 -12.23 0.38
C ASN A 18 -27.96 -11.34 1.43
N GLY A 19 -27.53 -10.13 1.06
CA GLY A 19 -26.83 -9.21 1.94
C GLY A 19 -25.40 -9.62 2.31
N ARG A 20 -24.84 -10.68 1.71
CA ARG A 20 -23.58 -11.30 2.15
C ARG A 20 -22.61 -11.56 0.99
N CYS A 21 -21.34 -11.40 1.29
CA CYS A 21 -20.24 -11.73 0.40
C CYS A 21 -19.81 -13.20 0.62
N SER A 22 -19.61 -13.94 -0.48
CA SER A 22 -19.07 -15.31 -0.42
C SER A 22 -17.54 -15.29 -0.36
N ASP A 23 -16.93 -16.43 -0.02
CA ASP A 23 -15.48 -16.67 -0.14
C ASP A 23 -15.10 -16.83 -1.62
N TYR A 24 -14.94 -15.69 -2.29
CA TYR A 24 -14.54 -15.65 -3.69
C TYR A 24 -13.03 -15.78 -3.82
N ARG A 25 -12.58 -16.59 -4.79
CA ARG A 25 -11.17 -16.70 -5.17
C ARG A 25 -10.90 -15.89 -6.43
N VAL A 26 -9.84 -15.10 -6.41
CA VAL A 26 -9.41 -14.29 -7.56
C VAL A 26 -8.19 -14.91 -8.25
N ARG A 27 -8.16 -14.86 -9.58
CA ARG A 27 -7.02 -15.26 -10.40
C ARG A 27 -6.60 -14.08 -11.27
N TYR A 28 -5.32 -13.73 -11.26
CA TYR A 28 -4.77 -12.66 -12.07
C TYR A 28 -4.01 -13.24 -13.27
N LEU A 29 -4.21 -12.62 -14.44
CA LEU A 29 -3.37 -12.85 -15.61
C LEU A 29 -2.21 -11.85 -15.57
N CYS A 30 -1.01 -12.32 -15.24
CA CYS A 30 0.20 -11.49 -15.31
C CYS A 30 0.84 -11.64 -16.70
N ARG A 31 1.22 -10.53 -17.35
CA ARG A 31 2.04 -10.64 -18.57
C ARG A 31 3.47 -11.00 -18.15
N ARG A 32 4.07 -11.93 -18.89
CA ARG A 32 5.46 -12.34 -18.67
C ARG A 32 6.34 -11.11 -18.90
N GLY A 33 7.10 -10.70 -17.88
CA GLY A 33 7.93 -9.48 -17.93
C GLY A 33 7.33 -8.24 -17.26
N ASP A 34 6.09 -8.32 -16.74
CA ASP A 34 5.65 -7.35 -15.73
C ASP A 34 6.44 -7.64 -14.44
N GLU A 35 6.97 -6.59 -13.80
CA GLU A 35 7.80 -6.61 -12.57
C GLU A 35 7.13 -7.30 -11.35
N PHE A 36 5.91 -7.82 -11.52
CA PHE A 36 5.09 -8.51 -10.54
C PHE A 36 4.82 -10.00 -10.84
N ALA A 37 5.33 -10.53 -11.97
CA ALA A 37 5.19 -11.94 -12.33
C ALA A 37 6.41 -12.74 -11.85
N ILE A 38 6.36 -13.30 -10.64
CA ILE A 38 7.43 -14.16 -10.10
C ILE A 38 7.42 -15.50 -10.87
N GLY A 39 8.36 -15.65 -11.81
CA GLY A 39 8.83 -16.94 -12.27
C GLY A 39 9.81 -17.56 -11.25
N PRO A 40 10.13 -18.86 -11.33
CA PRO A 40 10.99 -19.52 -10.36
C PRO A 40 12.45 -19.18 -10.68
N THR A 41 12.90 -18.03 -10.20
CA THR A 41 14.32 -17.75 -10.00
C THR A 41 14.47 -17.30 -8.58
N GLN A 42 15.22 -18.08 -7.79
CA GLN A 42 15.67 -17.73 -6.45
C GLN A 42 16.35 -16.35 -6.48
N SER A 43 15.60 -15.30 -6.20
CA SER A 43 16.14 -14.04 -5.71
C SER A 43 15.57 -13.88 -4.33
N SER A 44 16.44 -13.82 -3.32
CA SER A 44 16.10 -13.53 -1.93
C SER A 44 15.01 -12.45 -1.87
N ASP A 45 13.77 -12.87 -1.60
CA ASP A 45 12.60 -12.01 -1.42
C ASP A 45 12.76 -11.32 -0.08
N THR A 46 13.65 -10.32 -0.02
CA THR A 46 13.95 -9.61 1.21
C THR A 46 12.84 -8.62 1.57
N SER A 47 11.58 -8.91 1.26
CA SER A 47 10.49 -8.03 1.67
C SER A 47 10.35 -7.97 3.20
N GLN A 48 10.38 -6.75 3.75
CA GLN A 48 10.35 -6.49 5.19
C GLN A 48 9.07 -5.77 5.57
N TRP A 49 8.53 -6.11 6.74
CA TRP A 49 7.46 -5.35 7.36
C TRP A 49 8.03 -4.15 8.09
N THR A 50 7.33 -3.02 8.04
CA THR A 50 7.59 -1.92 8.95
C THR A 50 7.22 -2.30 10.38
N GLU A 51 7.70 -1.52 11.35
CA GLU A 51 7.05 -1.46 12.65
C GLU A 51 5.58 -1.04 12.53
N TRP A 52 4.82 -1.30 13.58
CA TRP A 52 3.43 -0.87 13.68
C TRP A 52 3.33 0.66 13.79
N ILE A 53 2.35 1.21 13.09
CA ILE A 53 2.13 2.64 12.92
C ILE A 53 0.71 2.92 13.42
N ASN A 54 0.61 3.84 14.36
CA ASN A 54 -0.65 4.38 14.86
C ASN A 54 -0.55 5.92 14.82
N ARG A 55 -1.23 6.56 13.86
CA ARG A 55 -1.20 8.02 13.61
C ARG A 55 -2.53 8.70 13.95
N ASP A 56 -3.61 7.95 14.08
CA ASP A 56 -4.92 8.43 14.48
C ASP A 56 -5.36 7.71 15.77
N SER A 57 -6.58 7.97 16.25
CA SER A 57 -7.16 7.10 17.27
C SER A 57 -8.67 7.10 17.20
N ASN A 58 -9.30 6.12 17.86
CA ASN A 58 -10.77 6.01 17.91
C ASN A 58 -11.49 7.04 18.82
N THR A 59 -10.78 7.98 19.45
CA THR A 59 -11.33 8.89 20.46
C THR A 59 -12.18 10.03 19.86
N GLY A 60 -12.02 10.33 18.58
CA GLY A 60 -12.76 11.38 17.88
C GLY A 60 -14.20 11.02 17.52
N THR A 61 -14.88 11.91 16.79
CA THR A 61 -16.24 11.66 16.29
C THR A 61 -16.26 10.81 15.02
N VAL A 62 -15.16 10.79 14.26
CA VAL A 62 -15.09 10.19 12.92
C VAL A 62 -14.93 8.67 12.98
N GLY A 63 -14.07 8.16 13.85
CA GLY A 63 -13.58 6.79 13.82
C GLY A 63 -12.07 6.77 13.96
N ASP A 64 -11.45 5.73 13.42
CA ASP A 64 -10.00 5.55 13.43
C ASP A 64 -9.46 5.32 12.01
N THR A 65 -8.51 6.15 11.59
CA THR A 65 -8.03 6.20 10.20
C THR A 65 -6.50 6.24 10.08
N GLU A 66 -5.93 5.08 9.78
CA GLU A 66 -4.51 4.90 9.49
C GLU A 66 -4.20 5.07 8.00
N TYR A 67 -4.35 6.31 7.51
CA TYR A 67 -4.07 6.63 6.12
C TYR A 67 -2.58 6.52 5.77
N LEU A 68 -2.27 5.91 4.62
CA LEU A 68 -0.89 5.78 4.13
C LEU A 68 -0.20 7.14 3.98
N TYR A 69 -0.93 8.19 3.57
CA TYR A 69 -0.33 9.52 3.40
C TYR A 69 0.12 10.12 4.75
N ARG A 70 -0.57 9.81 5.86
CA ARG A 70 -0.20 10.21 7.22
C ARG A 70 0.95 9.36 7.77
N ALA A 71 1.05 8.11 7.34
CA ALA A 71 2.15 7.22 7.70
C ALA A 71 3.48 7.57 6.98
N ARG A 72 3.45 8.39 5.92
CA ARG A 72 4.66 8.82 5.19
C ARG A 72 5.65 9.50 6.12
N GLY A 73 6.93 9.16 5.95
CA GLY A 73 8.01 9.61 6.84
C GLY A 73 8.33 8.65 7.97
N THR A 74 7.53 7.59 8.18
CA THR A 74 7.89 6.53 9.13
C THR A 74 9.10 5.75 8.61
N PRO A 75 10.14 5.52 9.45
CA PRO A 75 11.28 4.69 9.09
C PRO A 75 10.86 3.32 8.57
N GLY A 76 11.52 2.85 7.49
CA GLY A 76 11.21 1.57 6.85
C GLY A 76 10.02 1.59 5.88
N LEU A 77 9.17 2.63 5.88
CA LEU A 77 8.06 2.73 4.93
C LEU A 77 8.54 3.18 3.54
N CYS A 78 8.55 2.25 2.61
CA CYS A 78 8.88 2.49 1.20
C CYS A 78 7.80 3.29 0.45
N ARG A 79 8.19 3.86 -0.70
CA ARG A 79 7.29 4.64 -1.57
C ARG A 79 6.06 3.85 -2.04
N ARG A 80 6.23 2.56 -2.35
CA ARG A 80 5.18 1.68 -2.86
C ARG A 80 5.15 0.38 -2.06
N PRO A 81 4.36 0.32 -0.97
CA PRO A 81 4.17 -0.91 -0.23
C PRO A 81 3.56 -2.02 -1.10
N LEU A 82 3.91 -3.26 -0.76
CA LEU A 82 3.42 -4.49 -1.38
C LEU A 82 2.15 -4.98 -0.68
N ALA A 83 2.08 -4.82 0.64
CA ALA A 83 0.96 -5.27 1.46
C ALA A 83 0.75 -4.33 2.66
N ILE A 84 -0.42 -4.44 3.28
CA ILE A 84 -0.79 -3.75 4.52
C ILE A 84 -1.46 -4.76 5.45
N GLU A 85 -1.17 -4.65 6.75
CA GLU A 85 -1.90 -5.32 7.81
C GLU A 85 -2.44 -4.28 8.79
N ALA A 86 -3.59 -4.57 9.39
CA ALA A 86 -4.20 -3.77 10.44
C ALA A 86 -4.67 -4.67 11.56
N ARG A 87 -4.37 -4.28 12.81
CA ARG A 87 -4.82 -4.97 14.02
C ARG A 87 -5.18 -3.95 15.10
N THR A 88 -5.98 -4.37 16.06
CA THR A 88 -6.32 -3.51 17.20
C THR A 88 -5.08 -3.21 18.03
N VAL A 89 -5.00 -2.01 18.57
CA VAL A 89 -3.92 -1.62 19.50
C VAL A 89 -4.04 -2.43 20.78
N ASP A 90 -5.25 -2.56 21.30
CA ASP A 90 -5.58 -3.46 22.41
C ASP A 90 -5.77 -4.90 21.92
N GLY A 91 -5.21 -5.88 22.63
CA GLY A 91 -5.36 -7.31 22.31
C GLY A 91 -4.73 -7.80 20.99
N LYS A 92 -4.21 -6.90 20.13
CA LYS A 92 -3.52 -7.23 18.86
C LYS A 92 -4.34 -8.11 17.91
N VAL A 93 -5.66 -7.95 17.90
CA VAL A 93 -6.60 -8.73 17.11
C VAL A 93 -6.59 -8.25 15.66
N PRO A 94 -6.40 -9.12 14.66
CA PRO A 94 -6.47 -8.74 13.25
C PRO A 94 -7.82 -8.10 12.92
N SER A 95 -7.82 -7.01 12.13
CA SER A 95 -9.05 -6.30 11.75
C SER A 95 -10.11 -7.18 11.08
N SER A 96 -9.73 -8.27 10.44
CA SER A 96 -10.65 -9.27 9.87
C SER A 96 -11.45 -10.07 10.90
N GLU A 97 -11.02 -10.07 12.16
CA GLU A 97 -11.63 -10.87 13.25
C GLU A 97 -12.39 -10.02 14.26
N THR A 98 -12.35 -8.70 14.16
CA THR A 98 -12.94 -7.80 15.15
C THR A 98 -14.45 -7.60 14.99
N GLY A 99 -14.96 -7.88 13.79
CA GLY A 99 -16.34 -7.61 13.39
C GLY A 99 -16.66 -6.13 13.12
N ASP A 100 -15.65 -5.25 13.10
CA ASP A 100 -15.85 -3.85 12.71
C ASP A 100 -15.94 -3.75 11.18
N VAL A 101 -16.76 -2.81 10.69
CA VAL A 101 -16.85 -2.51 9.26
C VAL A 101 -15.65 -1.64 8.89
N VAL A 102 -14.70 -2.21 8.16
CA VAL A 102 -13.42 -1.57 7.84
C VAL A 102 -13.14 -1.57 6.33
N ARG A 103 -12.32 -0.62 5.89
CA ARG A 103 -11.78 -0.57 4.53
C ARG A 103 -10.26 -0.61 4.60
N LEU A 104 -9.67 -1.67 4.07
CA LEU A 104 -8.22 -1.87 4.05
C LEU A 104 -7.68 -1.78 2.62
N SER A 105 -6.68 -0.93 2.40
CA SER A 105 -6.08 -0.74 1.07
C SER A 105 -4.60 -0.41 1.18
N VAL A 106 -3.76 -1.14 0.45
CA VAL A 106 -2.31 -0.86 0.39
C VAL A 106 -2.01 0.56 -0.09
N ARG A 107 -2.89 1.18 -0.88
CA ARG A 107 -2.70 2.52 -1.45
C ARG A 107 -3.29 3.64 -0.59
N ARG A 108 -4.39 3.38 0.11
CA ARG A 108 -5.09 4.40 0.91
C ARG A 108 -4.75 4.30 2.39
N GLY A 109 -4.54 3.10 2.91
CA GLY A 109 -4.36 2.80 4.32
C GLY A 109 -5.53 2.00 4.88
N PHE A 110 -5.75 2.13 6.19
CA PHE A 110 -6.87 1.53 6.89
C PHE A 110 -7.87 2.61 7.34
N ILE A 111 -9.16 2.29 7.25
CA ILE A 111 -10.25 3.21 7.57
C ILE A 111 -11.32 2.44 8.32
N CYS A 112 -11.61 2.85 9.55
CA CYS A 112 -12.81 2.52 10.30
C CYS A 112 -13.56 3.81 10.61
N LEU A 113 -14.85 3.90 10.25
CA LEU A 113 -15.67 5.07 10.56
C LEU A 113 -16.78 4.68 11.55
N HIS A 114 -16.99 5.51 12.58
CA HIS A 114 -18.08 5.33 13.56
C HIS A 114 -19.44 5.23 12.90
N ARG A 115 -19.70 6.09 11.91
CA ARG A 115 -20.98 6.12 11.19
C ARG A 115 -21.26 4.85 10.38
N ASP A 116 -20.24 4.08 10.04
CA ASP A 116 -20.36 2.85 9.25
C ASP A 116 -20.54 1.62 10.16
N GLN A 117 -20.39 1.76 11.48
CA GLN A 117 -20.50 0.64 12.41
C GLN A 117 -21.96 0.33 12.76
N PRO A 118 -22.34 -0.97 12.80
CA PRO A 118 -23.69 -1.37 13.14
C PRO A 118 -24.02 -1.10 14.62
N ASN A 119 -25.31 -0.89 14.89
CA ASN A 119 -25.85 -0.78 16.26
C ASN A 119 -25.25 0.37 17.09
N GLY A 120 -24.79 1.44 16.44
CA GLY A 120 -24.20 2.59 17.13
C GLY A 120 -22.86 2.29 17.82
N ARG A 121 -22.24 1.15 17.51
CA ARG A 121 -20.89 0.82 18.00
C ARG A 121 -19.88 1.84 17.48
N LYS A 122 -18.78 1.97 18.23
CA LYS A 122 -17.62 2.75 17.80
C LYS A 122 -16.52 1.83 17.30
N CYS A 123 -15.62 2.41 16.51
CA CYS A 123 -14.43 1.76 16.04
C CYS A 123 -13.55 1.43 17.23
N ARG A 124 -12.87 0.29 17.16
CA ARG A 124 -11.70 0.07 18.00
C ARG A 124 -10.54 0.92 17.51
N ASP A 125 -9.52 1.03 18.33
CA ASP A 125 -8.25 1.67 18.00
C ASP A 125 -7.35 0.67 17.25
N TYR A 126 -6.80 1.06 16.11
CA TYR A 126 -6.02 0.21 15.22
C TYR A 126 -4.62 0.76 14.95
N GLU A 127 -3.69 -0.14 14.72
CA GLU A 127 -2.37 0.15 14.18
C GLU A 127 -2.17 -0.63 12.88
N VAL A 128 -1.39 -0.07 11.96
CA VAL A 128 -1.06 -0.68 10.67
C VAL A 128 0.42 -0.94 10.52
N ARG A 129 0.78 -1.93 9.72
CA ARG A 129 2.13 -2.07 9.19
C ARG A 129 2.10 -2.36 7.71
N TYR A 130 3.19 -2.02 7.03
CA TYR A 130 3.30 -2.16 5.58
C TYR A 130 4.44 -3.08 5.21
N LYS A 131 4.23 -3.94 4.21
CA LYS A 131 5.32 -4.75 3.65
C LYS A 131 5.98 -3.98 2.53
N CYS A 132 7.29 -3.87 2.57
CA CYS A 132 8.09 -3.19 1.57
C CYS A 132 9.06 -4.15 0.90
N PRO A 133 9.37 -3.97 -0.40
CA PRO A 133 10.42 -4.74 -1.04
C PRO A 133 11.74 -4.51 -0.32
N GLY A 134 12.52 -5.58 -0.11
CA GLY A 134 13.87 -5.42 0.38
C GLY A 134 14.78 -4.85 -0.67
N VAL A 135 15.82 -4.17 -0.22
CA VAL A 135 16.88 -3.72 -1.10
C VAL A 135 17.70 -4.95 -1.48
N SER A 136 17.40 -5.54 -2.64
CA SER A 136 18.28 -6.56 -3.23
C SER A 136 19.62 -5.89 -3.52
N GLY A 137 20.64 -6.24 -2.73
CA GLY A 137 21.99 -5.70 -2.84
C GLY A 137 22.60 -5.91 -4.23
N GLY A 138 22.78 -4.79 -4.92
CA GLY A 138 23.67 -4.60 -6.06
C GLY A 138 23.67 -3.09 -6.30
N VAL A 139 24.60 -2.32 -5.74
CA VAL A 139 26.04 -2.38 -6.00
C VAL A 139 26.83 -2.06 -4.73
N THR A 140 27.96 -2.74 -4.57
CA THR A 140 28.97 -2.59 -3.52
C THR A 140 29.27 -1.14 -3.13
N SER A 141 29.02 -0.80 -1.86
CA SER A 141 29.69 0.31 -1.19
C SER A 141 31.17 -0.05 -1.00
N SER A 142 32.03 0.37 -1.91
CA SER A 142 33.46 0.52 -1.64
C SER A 142 33.82 1.99 -1.68
N SER A 143 34.50 2.41 -0.62
CA SER A 143 35.12 3.71 -0.40
C SER A 143 35.90 4.24 -1.61
N GLY A 144 36.05 5.57 -1.65
CA GLY A 144 36.43 6.35 -2.82
C GLY A 144 37.70 5.92 -3.57
N VAL A 145 37.59 5.99 -4.90
CA VAL A 145 38.66 6.38 -5.82
C VAL A 145 38.06 7.31 -6.88
N THR A 146 38.87 8.30 -7.23
CA THR A 146 38.66 9.58 -7.90
C THR A 146 38.26 9.55 -9.39
N ALA A 147 37.52 10.60 -9.79
CA ALA A 147 37.38 11.24 -11.11
C ALA A 147 36.98 10.42 -12.35
N GLY A 148 35.80 10.77 -12.89
CA GLY A 148 35.34 10.37 -14.23
C GLY A 148 33.87 10.74 -14.47
N SER A 149 33.58 12.04 -14.58
CA SER A 149 32.25 12.56 -14.93
C SER A 149 31.79 12.00 -16.27
N THR A 150 30.81 11.09 -16.25
CA THR A 150 30.04 10.74 -17.45
C THR A 150 28.60 11.20 -17.23
N ILE A 151 28.26 12.34 -17.83
CA ILE A 151 26.93 12.95 -17.77
C ILE A 151 25.92 11.98 -18.41
N SER A 152 25.19 11.22 -17.60
CA SER A 152 24.01 10.48 -18.05
C SER A 152 22.86 11.47 -18.26
N LYS A 153 22.66 11.94 -19.49
CA LYS A 153 21.50 12.77 -19.85
C LYS A 153 20.22 11.94 -19.81
N ARG A 154 19.63 11.76 -18.62
CA ARG A 154 18.25 11.29 -18.48
C ARG A 154 17.30 12.48 -18.53
N VAL A 155 16.59 12.63 -19.65
CA VAL A 155 15.52 13.62 -19.79
C VAL A 155 14.37 13.23 -18.84
N SER A 156 14.04 14.10 -17.88
CA SER A 156 12.96 13.85 -16.94
C SER A 156 11.62 13.72 -17.68
N ARG A 157 10.71 12.89 -17.16
CA ARG A 157 9.36 12.73 -17.74
C ARG A 157 8.61 14.06 -17.81
N GLN A 158 8.90 14.95 -16.87
CA GLN A 158 8.33 16.29 -16.82
C GLN A 158 8.88 17.18 -17.94
N ALA A 159 10.19 17.11 -18.22
CA ALA A 159 10.79 17.84 -19.35
C ALA A 159 10.25 17.35 -20.72
N ARG A 160 9.99 16.04 -20.88
CA ARG A 160 9.33 15.52 -22.10
C ARG A 160 7.91 16.04 -22.24
N PHE A 161 7.13 16.04 -21.16
CA PHE A 161 5.75 16.55 -21.20
C PHE A 161 5.71 18.04 -21.58
N MET A 162 6.62 18.84 -21.03
CA MET A 162 6.65 20.28 -21.34
C MET A 162 7.02 20.56 -22.82
N CYS A 163 7.91 19.77 -23.41
CA CYS A 163 8.30 19.91 -24.81
C CYS A 163 7.18 19.49 -25.78
N TYR A 164 6.51 18.35 -25.56
CA TYR A 164 5.45 17.88 -26.46
C TYR A 164 4.11 18.60 -26.29
N THR A 165 3.78 19.02 -25.08
CA THR A 165 2.47 19.62 -24.80
C THR A 165 2.49 21.14 -25.00
N TYR A 166 3.62 21.80 -24.72
CA TYR A 166 3.71 23.27 -24.71
C TYR A 166 4.81 23.84 -25.62
N GLY A 167 5.55 23.01 -26.36
CA GLY A 167 6.60 23.47 -27.28
C GLY A 167 7.84 24.08 -26.60
N LEU A 168 7.98 23.95 -25.28
CA LEU A 168 9.07 24.52 -24.50
C LEU A 168 10.21 23.50 -24.35
N CYS A 169 11.00 23.33 -25.42
CA CYS A 169 12.11 22.38 -25.43
C CYS A 169 13.43 23.11 -25.11
N CYS A 170 14.13 22.67 -24.06
CA CYS A 170 15.51 23.13 -23.81
C CYS A 170 16.46 22.45 -24.81
N THR A 171 17.30 23.23 -25.49
CA THR A 171 18.41 22.76 -26.34
C THR A 171 19.62 22.34 -25.52
#